data_AF-A0A502G335-F1
#
_entry.id   AF-A0A502G335-F1
#
_cell.length_a   1.000
_cell.length_b   1.000
_cell.length_c   1.000
_cell.angle_alpha   90.00
_cell.angle_beta   90.00
_cell.angle_gamma   90.00
#
_symmetry.space_group_name_H-M   'P 1'
#
loop_
_entity.id
_entity.type
_entity.pdbx_description
1 polymer ?
#
loop_
_entity_poly.entity_id
_entity_poly.type
_entity_poly.pdbx_seq_one_letter_code
_entity_poly.pdbx_strand_id
1 'polypeptide(L)'
;MARVTRRCIAGSVLAGTVLAGGSWLWGPERLAGTLVAGLGDTTAEVGARSSYPLNTAILQDNDMSAADRPVLFRYAGPGGFELPPTRAVALNSTATVVTGIQMAPQLEYLGPDGVLALARDIERRLLAAGWTRDPAAPNLTAWDDLPRAMADPAEPERMSWHIAIFRYGGMEVLFRLSRRHGRWPGPPNGAFLLNLLWNDEPLDQDASAVMYRLRLEDGVSRELWRPVDAAAYSARVRALLPR
;
A
#
# COMPACT_ATOMS: atom_id res chain seq x y z
N MET A 1 -63.62 -34.61 24.44
CA MET A 1 -63.76 -33.29 25.11
C MET A 1 -62.46 -33.02 25.87
N ALA A 2 -61.69 -31.94 25.75
CA ALA A 2 -61.68 -30.78 24.88
C ALA A 2 -60.19 -30.44 24.60
N ARG A 3 -59.89 -29.95 23.39
CA ARG A 3 -58.57 -29.47 22.99
C ARG A 3 -58.27 -28.15 23.70
N VAL A 4 -57.07 -28.00 24.26
CA VAL A 4 -56.50 -26.67 24.56
C VAL A 4 -55.15 -26.56 23.86
N THR A 5 -55.22 -25.88 22.72
CA THR A 5 -54.12 -25.29 21.96
C THR A 5 -53.57 -24.09 22.74
N ARG A 6 -52.26 -24.03 23.01
CA ARG A 6 -51.58 -22.74 23.23
C ARG A 6 -50.28 -22.65 22.45
N ARG A 7 -50.16 -21.49 21.80
CA ARG A 7 -49.23 -21.09 20.76
C ARG A 7 -47.85 -20.75 21.32
N CYS A 8 -46.85 -21.05 20.49
CA CYS A 8 -45.62 -20.34 20.19
C CYS A 8 -45.39 -18.98 20.88
N ILE A 9 -44.21 -18.79 21.49
CA ILE A 9 -43.31 -17.68 21.17
C ILE A 9 -41.88 -18.25 21.18
N ALA A 10 -41.35 -18.57 20.01
CA ALA A 10 -39.92 -18.79 19.81
C ALA A 10 -39.27 -17.40 19.82
N GLY A 11 -38.59 -17.06 20.91
CA GLY A 11 -37.78 -15.86 21.00
C GLY A 11 -36.50 -16.05 20.19
N SER A 12 -36.54 -15.70 18.90
CA SER A 12 -35.34 -15.54 18.10
C SER A 12 -34.59 -14.30 18.58
N VAL A 13 -33.58 -14.49 19.43
CA VAL A 13 -32.56 -13.47 19.68
C VAL A 13 -31.69 -13.39 18.44
N LEU A 14 -32.10 -12.53 17.49
CA LEU A 14 -31.22 -12.04 16.44
C LEU A 14 -30.15 -11.19 17.13
N ALA A 15 -29.03 -11.83 17.49
CA ALA A 15 -27.80 -11.15 17.81
C ALA A 15 -27.35 -10.44 16.53
N GLY A 16 -27.70 -9.15 16.42
CA GLY A 16 -27.25 -8.27 15.37
C GLY A 16 -25.74 -8.23 15.36
N THR A 17 -25.13 -8.94 14.42
CA THR A 17 -23.74 -8.76 14.06
C THR A 17 -23.60 -7.38 13.44
N VAL A 18 -23.35 -6.36 14.27
CA VAL A 18 -22.82 -5.10 13.76
C VAL A 18 -21.43 -5.41 13.25
N LEU A 19 -21.33 -5.61 11.93
CA LEU A 19 -20.06 -5.61 11.22
C LEU A 19 -19.42 -4.23 11.45
N ALA A 20 -18.50 -4.17 12.40
CA ALA A 20 -17.61 -3.05 12.66
C ALA A 20 -16.54 -2.94 11.55
N GLY A 21 -16.98 -2.89 10.29
CA GLY A 21 -16.16 -2.54 9.14
C GLY A 21 -16.78 -1.31 8.49
N GLY A 22 -16.24 -0.12 8.74
CA GLY A 22 -16.61 1.04 7.93
C GLY A 22 -16.61 2.42 8.57
N SER A 23 -16.22 2.61 9.82
CA SER A 23 -16.02 3.97 10.35
C SER A 23 -14.57 4.42 10.11
N TRP A 24 -14.30 4.97 8.92
CA TRP A 24 -13.05 5.63 8.52
C TRP A 24 -12.81 6.93 9.35
N LEU A 25 -12.64 6.76 10.65
CA LEU A 25 -12.42 7.77 11.70
C LEU A 25 -11.20 8.65 11.42
N TRP A 26 -11.26 9.99 11.28
CA TRP A 26 -12.34 10.93 10.94
C TRP A 26 -11.68 12.26 10.53
N GLY A 27 -12.06 12.77 9.36
CA GLY A 27 -11.87 14.16 8.95
C GLY A 27 -12.74 14.42 7.71
N PRO A 28 -13.35 15.61 7.54
CA PRO A 28 -14.17 15.96 6.38
C PRO A 28 -13.35 16.19 5.11
N GLU A 29 -12.22 15.49 4.96
CA GLU A 29 -11.33 15.66 3.83
C GLU A 29 -11.94 14.99 2.62
N ARG A 30 -12.29 15.81 1.63
CA ARG A 30 -12.66 15.31 0.32
C ARG A 30 -11.45 14.61 -0.26
N LEU A 31 -11.54 13.30 -0.42
CA LEU A 31 -10.57 12.52 -1.18
C LEU A 31 -10.39 13.17 -2.56
N ALA A 32 -9.15 13.32 -2.99
CA ALA A 32 -8.81 13.86 -4.30
C ALA A 32 -9.07 12.87 -5.45
N GLY A 33 -9.34 11.61 -5.12
CA GLY A 33 -9.65 10.56 -6.08
C GLY A 33 -9.27 9.17 -5.55
N THR A 34 -9.29 8.21 -6.45
CA THR A 34 -8.81 6.84 -6.24
C THR A 34 -7.56 6.63 -7.08
N LEU A 35 -6.49 6.16 -6.44
CA LEU A 35 -5.27 5.71 -7.09
C LEU A 35 -5.31 4.17 -7.18
N VAL A 36 -5.30 3.65 -8.40
CA VAL A 36 -5.43 2.22 -8.69
C VAL A 36 -4.16 1.74 -9.37
N ALA A 37 -3.31 1.01 -8.64
CA ALA A 37 -2.02 0.55 -9.16
C ALA A 37 -1.71 -0.88 -8.69
N GLY A 38 -1.08 -1.67 -9.55
CA GLY A 38 -0.45 -2.94 -9.23
C GLY A 38 1.04 -2.91 -9.55
N LEU A 39 1.80 -3.84 -8.97
CA LEU A 39 3.16 -4.11 -9.46
C LEU A 39 3.05 -4.64 -10.89
N GLY A 40 3.94 -4.18 -11.76
CA GLY A 40 3.97 -4.54 -13.17
C GLY A 40 3.08 -3.68 -14.05
N ASP A 41 2.18 -2.85 -13.51
CA ASP A 41 1.41 -1.87 -14.30
C ASP A 41 2.35 -0.80 -14.88
N THR A 42 2.05 -0.29 -16.07
CA THR A 42 2.75 0.91 -16.57
C THR A 42 2.13 2.18 -16.00
N THR A 43 2.89 3.28 -15.89
CA THR A 43 2.36 4.57 -15.42
C THR A 43 1.17 5.05 -16.25
N ALA A 44 1.16 4.76 -17.56
CA ALA A 44 0.03 5.01 -18.44
C ALA A 44 -1.21 4.19 -18.06
N GLU A 45 -1.07 2.90 -17.76
CA GLU A 45 -2.16 2.05 -17.30
C GLU A 45 -2.69 2.48 -15.92
N VAL A 46 -1.80 2.85 -15.00
CA VAL A 46 -2.19 3.39 -13.69
C VAL A 46 -2.99 4.69 -13.87
N GLY A 47 -2.52 5.61 -14.73
CA GLY A 47 -3.24 6.83 -15.07
C GLY A 47 -4.62 6.59 -15.68
N ALA A 48 -4.74 5.57 -16.55
CA ALA A 48 -6.01 5.22 -17.18
C ALA A 48 -7.04 4.60 -16.22
N ARG A 49 -6.59 3.89 -15.17
CA ARG A 49 -7.46 3.25 -14.16
C ARG A 49 -7.77 4.14 -12.96
N SER A 50 -6.97 5.17 -12.73
CA SER A 50 -7.06 6.04 -11.56
C SER A 50 -7.94 7.26 -11.84
N SER A 51 -8.73 7.67 -10.85
CA SER A 51 -9.41 8.97 -10.88
C SER A 51 -8.56 10.08 -10.24
N TYR A 52 -7.51 9.71 -9.50
CA TYR A 52 -6.49 10.65 -9.02
C TYR A 52 -5.50 10.98 -10.14
N PRO A 53 -5.24 12.27 -10.43
CA PRO A 53 -4.29 12.66 -11.47
C PRO A 53 -2.86 12.42 -10.99
N LEU A 54 -2.22 11.36 -11.47
CA LEU A 54 -0.80 11.16 -11.26
C LEU A 54 0.01 12.20 -12.03
N ASN A 55 0.99 12.81 -11.37
CA ASN A 55 2.02 13.54 -12.08
C ASN A 55 2.97 12.51 -12.71
N THR A 56 2.68 12.14 -13.95
CA THR A 56 3.46 11.16 -14.74
C THR A 56 4.55 11.82 -15.56
N ALA A 57 5.05 12.99 -15.16
CA ALA A 57 6.22 13.56 -15.81
C ALA A 57 7.38 12.59 -15.61
N ILE A 58 7.68 11.76 -16.62
CA ILE A 58 8.81 10.83 -16.61
C ILE A 58 10.06 11.70 -16.70
N LEU A 59 10.62 12.03 -15.55
CA LEU A 59 11.83 12.84 -15.49
C LEU A 59 13.07 11.98 -15.69
N GLN A 60 12.98 10.72 -15.27
CA GLN A 60 14.07 9.74 -15.28
C GLN A 60 13.53 8.32 -15.45
N ASP A 61 14.40 7.40 -15.84
CA ASP A 61 14.04 6.00 -16.04
C ASP A 61 13.63 5.31 -14.73
N ASN A 62 14.06 5.88 -13.60
CA ASN A 62 13.56 5.60 -12.26
C ASN A 62 12.80 6.84 -11.78
N ASP A 63 11.50 6.72 -11.63
CA ASP A 63 10.65 7.82 -11.17
C ASP A 63 9.89 7.46 -9.90
N MET A 64 9.52 8.49 -9.15
CA MET A 64 8.72 8.39 -7.95
C MET A 64 7.52 9.32 -8.06
N SER A 65 6.35 8.76 -8.38
CA SER A 65 5.10 9.52 -8.36
C SER A 65 4.49 9.47 -6.96
N ALA A 66 4.33 10.62 -6.31
CA ALA A 66 3.72 10.71 -4.98
C ALA A 66 2.35 11.42 -5.00
N ALA A 67 1.41 10.97 -4.17
CA ALA A 67 0.16 11.70 -3.98
C ALA A 67 0.38 12.97 -3.14
N ASP A 68 -0.12 14.10 -3.64
CA ASP A 68 -0.05 15.41 -3.00
C ASP A 68 -1.23 15.71 -2.06
N ARG A 69 -2.27 14.88 -2.11
CA ARG A 69 -3.55 15.04 -1.42
C ARG A 69 -4.07 13.68 -0.94
N PRO A 70 -5.04 13.65 0.00
CA PRO A 70 -5.67 12.41 0.43
C PRO A 70 -6.27 11.62 -0.74
N VAL A 71 -5.92 10.34 -0.86
CA VAL A 71 -6.43 9.43 -1.89
C VAL A 71 -6.92 8.12 -1.26
N LEU A 72 -7.88 7.48 -1.92
CA LEU A 72 -8.16 6.06 -1.68
C LEU A 72 -7.20 5.24 -2.56
N PHE A 73 -6.41 4.36 -1.95
CA PHE A 73 -5.52 3.48 -2.70
C PHE A 73 -6.13 2.08 -2.85
N ARG A 74 -6.10 1.56 -4.07
CA ARG A 74 -6.50 0.20 -4.40
C ARG A 74 -5.36 -0.52 -5.11
N TYR A 75 -4.90 -1.61 -4.50
CA TYR A 75 -3.94 -2.50 -5.15
C TYR A 75 -4.65 -3.34 -6.21
N ALA A 76 -4.20 -3.26 -7.45
CA ALA A 76 -4.84 -3.90 -8.62
C ALA A 76 -4.09 -5.12 -9.17
N GLY A 77 -3.06 -5.60 -8.47
CA GLY A 77 -2.32 -6.82 -8.82
C GLY A 77 -3.00 -8.11 -8.31
N PRO A 78 -2.34 -9.28 -8.46
CA PRO A 78 -2.80 -10.53 -7.87
C PRO A 78 -2.99 -10.40 -6.36
N GLY A 79 -4.09 -10.95 -5.84
CA GLY A 79 -4.49 -10.72 -4.46
C GLY A 79 -4.86 -9.27 -4.17
N GLY A 80 -5.51 -8.57 -5.11
CA GLY A 80 -5.92 -7.17 -5.00
C GLY A 80 -6.77 -6.87 -3.75
N PHE A 81 -6.58 -5.68 -3.17
CA PHE A 81 -7.27 -5.22 -1.98
C PHE A 81 -7.32 -3.69 -1.90
N GLU A 82 -8.18 -3.18 -1.04
CA GLU A 82 -8.31 -1.75 -0.77
C GLU A 82 -7.74 -1.39 0.60
N LEU A 83 -7.00 -0.30 0.62
CA LEU A 83 -6.39 0.25 1.83
C LEU A 83 -7.13 1.49 2.32
N PRO A 84 -6.96 1.82 3.61
CA PRO A 84 -7.44 3.10 4.12
C PRO A 84 -6.92 4.31 3.36
N PRO A 85 -7.68 5.42 3.40
CA PRO A 85 -7.23 6.69 2.85
C PRO A 85 -5.84 7.07 3.33
N THR A 86 -5.04 7.60 2.42
CA THR A 86 -3.65 7.98 2.67
C THR A 86 -3.33 9.33 2.07
N ARG A 87 -2.37 10.05 2.65
CA ARG A 87 -1.71 11.22 2.05
C ARG A 87 -0.31 10.91 1.52
N ALA A 88 0.16 9.69 1.70
CA ALA A 88 1.52 9.28 1.43
C ALA A 88 1.48 7.94 0.70
N VAL A 89 1.47 8.01 -0.62
CA VAL A 89 1.71 6.88 -1.52
C VAL A 89 2.71 7.35 -2.56
N ALA A 90 3.72 6.51 -2.79
CA ALA A 90 4.77 6.68 -3.77
C ALA A 90 4.82 5.43 -4.65
N LEU A 91 4.80 5.63 -5.97
CA LEU A 91 4.99 4.59 -6.96
C LEU A 91 6.41 4.71 -7.48
N ASN A 92 7.23 3.71 -7.22
CA ASN A 92 8.54 3.58 -7.84
C ASN A 92 8.35 2.89 -9.17
N SER A 93 8.83 3.52 -10.25
CA SER A 93 8.76 2.91 -11.57
C SER A 93 10.12 2.85 -12.25
N THR A 94 10.44 1.70 -12.83
CA THR A 94 11.60 1.47 -13.69
C THR A 94 11.09 1.27 -15.12
N ALA A 95 11.62 1.99 -16.10
CA ALA A 95 11.13 1.94 -17.49
C ALA A 95 9.62 2.22 -17.62
N THR A 96 9.06 3.12 -16.80
CA THR A 96 7.59 3.38 -16.67
C THR A 96 6.75 2.24 -16.09
N VAL A 97 7.37 1.16 -15.62
CA VAL A 97 6.68 0.02 -15.01
C VAL A 97 6.77 0.16 -13.50
N VAL A 98 5.65 0.05 -12.79
CA VAL A 98 5.62 0.12 -11.32
C VAL A 98 6.31 -1.13 -10.76
N THR A 99 7.51 -0.96 -10.20
CA THR A 99 8.31 -2.05 -9.62
C THR A 99 8.28 -2.02 -8.10
N GLY A 100 7.90 -0.89 -7.50
CA GLY A 100 7.70 -0.77 -6.08
C GLY A 100 6.57 0.18 -5.71
N ILE A 101 5.93 -0.08 -4.59
CA ILE A 101 4.91 0.81 -4.02
C ILE A 101 5.31 1.05 -2.57
N GLN A 102 5.33 2.30 -2.14
CA GLN A 102 5.53 2.65 -0.74
C GLN A 102 4.36 3.52 -0.30
N MET A 103 3.67 3.14 0.76
CA MET A 103 2.62 4.00 1.28
C MET A 103 2.42 3.88 2.77
N ALA A 104 1.75 4.86 3.34
CA ALA A 104 1.33 4.86 4.72
C ALA A 104 -0.20 4.99 4.80
N PRO A 105 -0.92 3.94 5.19
CA PRO A 105 -2.39 3.85 5.14
C PRO A 105 -3.09 4.63 6.27
N GLN A 106 -2.72 5.90 6.44
CA GLN A 106 -3.20 6.80 7.48
C GLN A 106 -3.09 8.26 6.99
N LEU A 107 -3.97 9.13 7.50
CA LEU A 107 -3.98 10.56 7.16
C LEU A 107 -3.14 11.41 8.12
N GLU A 108 -2.87 10.88 9.30
CA GLU A 108 -2.17 11.52 10.41
C GLU A 108 -1.29 10.52 11.17
N TYR A 109 -0.41 11.02 12.03
CA TYR A 109 0.29 10.15 12.98
C TYR A 109 -0.69 9.54 13.96
N LEU A 110 -0.44 8.27 14.30
CA LEU A 110 -1.24 7.53 15.25
C LEU A 110 -0.49 7.38 16.57
N GLY A 111 -1.24 7.18 17.65
CA GLY A 111 -0.71 6.64 18.90
C GLY A 111 -0.43 5.12 18.79
N PRO A 112 0.24 4.52 19.79
CA PRO A 112 0.58 3.10 19.80
C PRO A 112 -0.60 2.16 19.52
N ASP A 113 -1.73 2.34 20.22
CA ASP A 113 -2.89 1.46 20.04
C ASP A 113 -3.52 1.61 18.65
N GLY A 114 -3.59 2.84 18.14
CA GLY A 114 -4.14 3.15 16.83
C GLY A 114 -3.34 2.52 15.70
N VAL A 115 -2.00 2.61 15.75
CA VAL A 115 -1.15 2.04 14.70
C VAL A 115 -1.16 0.51 14.71
N LEU A 116 -1.23 -0.12 15.89
CA LEU A 116 -1.38 -1.58 16.00
C LEU A 116 -2.75 -2.05 15.51
N ALA A 117 -3.82 -1.33 15.83
CA ALA A 117 -5.16 -1.64 15.33
C ALA A 117 -5.22 -1.52 13.78
N LEU A 118 -4.63 -0.46 13.23
CA LEU A 118 -4.51 -0.26 11.78
C LEU A 118 -3.75 -1.42 11.13
N ALA A 119 -2.58 -1.78 11.67
CA ALA A 119 -1.77 -2.85 11.10
C ALA A 119 -2.50 -4.21 11.13
N ARG A 120 -3.21 -4.54 12.22
CA ARG A 120 -4.05 -5.74 12.30
C ARG A 120 -5.21 -5.72 11.32
N ASP A 121 -5.83 -4.57 11.10
CA ASP A 121 -6.90 -4.46 10.08
C ASP A 121 -6.38 -4.77 8.68
N ILE A 122 -5.21 -4.24 8.33
CA ILE A 122 -4.60 -4.45 7.02
C ILE A 122 -4.09 -5.90 6.86
N GLU A 123 -3.51 -6.48 7.90
CA GLU A 123 -3.15 -7.92 7.92
C GLU A 123 -4.37 -8.78 7.59
N ARG A 124 -5.52 -8.54 8.23
CA ARG A 124 -6.76 -9.28 7.92
C ARG A 124 -7.18 -9.13 6.46
N ARG A 125 -7.05 -7.94 5.86
CA ARG A 125 -7.39 -7.69 4.45
C ARG A 125 -6.45 -8.44 3.51
N LEU A 126 -5.15 -8.42 3.79
CA LEU A 126 -4.14 -9.15 3.02
C LEU A 126 -4.41 -10.66 3.06
N LEU A 127 -4.61 -11.22 4.25
CA LEU A 127 -4.92 -12.64 4.42
C LEU A 127 -6.22 -13.02 3.68
N ALA A 128 -7.26 -12.18 3.75
CA ALA A 128 -8.51 -12.39 3.02
C ALA A 128 -8.34 -12.33 1.49
N ALA A 129 -7.36 -11.56 1.01
CA ALA A 129 -7.00 -11.47 -0.40
C ALA A 129 -6.00 -12.56 -0.86
N GLY A 130 -5.67 -13.53 0.01
CA GLY A 130 -4.83 -14.68 -0.33
C GLY A 130 -3.33 -14.48 -0.13
N TRP A 131 -2.92 -13.36 0.46
CA TRP A 131 -1.52 -13.16 0.85
C TRP A 131 -1.16 -14.05 2.03
N THR A 132 0.06 -14.54 2.06
CA THR A 132 0.55 -15.41 3.15
C THR A 132 1.61 -14.68 3.96
N ARG A 133 1.47 -14.69 5.28
CA ARG A 133 2.50 -14.14 6.18
C ARG A 133 3.74 -15.03 6.17
N ASP A 134 4.93 -14.42 6.09
CA ASP A 134 6.20 -15.12 6.29
C ASP A 134 6.68 -14.95 7.75
N PRO A 135 6.53 -15.98 8.60
CA PRO A 135 7.02 -15.92 9.97
C PRO A 135 8.54 -16.12 10.06
N ALA A 136 9.18 -16.65 9.01
CA ALA A 136 10.62 -16.94 8.99
C ALA A 136 11.46 -15.77 8.44
N ALA A 137 10.81 -14.67 8.05
CA ALA A 137 11.50 -13.49 7.58
C ALA A 137 12.47 -12.96 8.66
N PRO A 138 13.72 -12.61 8.30
CA PRO A 138 14.69 -12.10 9.24
C PRO A 138 14.30 -10.71 9.77
N ASN A 139 14.76 -10.39 10.97
CA ASN A 139 14.63 -9.07 11.60
C ASN A 139 13.18 -8.61 11.87
N LEU A 140 12.22 -9.54 11.95
CA LEU A 140 10.88 -9.22 12.41
C LEU A 140 10.86 -8.97 13.93
N THR A 141 10.26 -7.86 14.33
CA THR A 141 9.90 -7.58 15.72
C THR A 141 8.58 -8.27 16.04
N ALA A 142 8.54 -9.06 17.11
CA ALA A 142 7.33 -9.76 17.51
C ALA A 142 6.23 -8.76 17.92
N TRP A 143 4.97 -9.09 17.59
CA TRP A 143 3.83 -8.23 17.91
C TRP A 143 3.71 -7.90 19.40
N ASP A 144 4.03 -8.87 20.26
CA ASP A 144 3.92 -8.73 21.72
C ASP A 144 5.02 -7.82 22.31
N ASP A 145 6.14 -7.65 21.60
CA ASP A 145 7.25 -6.78 22.02
C ASP A 145 7.04 -5.32 21.60
N LEU A 146 6.21 -5.07 20.57
CA LEU A 146 6.00 -3.73 20.01
C LEU A 146 5.47 -2.70 21.01
N PRO A 147 4.47 -2.98 21.87
CA PRO A 147 4.00 -2.00 22.86
C PRO A 147 5.13 -1.51 23.77
N ARG A 148 6.01 -2.41 24.20
CA ARG A 148 7.15 -2.07 25.04
C ARG A 148 8.17 -1.23 24.27
N ALA A 149 8.51 -1.62 23.04
CA ALA A 149 9.45 -0.87 22.20
C ALA A 149 8.93 0.54 21.87
N MET A 150 7.63 0.69 21.62
CA MET A 150 7.02 1.99 21.34
C MET A 150 6.94 2.91 22.56
N ALA A 151 6.84 2.34 23.76
CA ALA A 151 6.73 3.10 25.00
C ALA A 151 8.07 3.67 25.50
N ASP A 152 9.21 3.18 24.99
CA ASP A 152 10.53 3.59 25.44
C ASP A 152 10.84 5.03 24.98
N PRO A 153 10.98 6.00 25.90
CA PRO A 153 11.32 7.38 25.55
C PRO A 153 12.78 7.56 25.13
N ALA A 154 13.67 6.61 25.42
CA ALA A 154 15.08 6.65 25.04
C ALA A 154 15.32 6.24 23.57
N GLU A 155 14.33 5.62 22.92
CA GLU A 155 14.42 5.21 21.53
C GLU A 155 14.58 6.42 20.60
N PRO A 156 15.63 6.46 19.75
CA PRO A 156 15.95 7.62 18.94
C PRO A 156 14.84 7.92 17.93
N GLU A 157 14.73 9.21 17.59
CA GLU A 157 13.91 9.64 16.48
C GLU A 157 14.35 8.91 15.21
N ARG A 158 13.38 8.43 14.40
CA ARG A 158 13.59 7.62 13.18
C ARG A 158 13.82 6.13 13.39
N MET A 159 13.72 5.62 14.61
CA MET A 159 13.67 4.16 14.83
C MET A 159 12.53 3.54 14.02
N SER A 160 12.82 2.37 13.42
CA SER A 160 11.85 1.62 12.62
C SER A 160 11.91 0.14 12.96
N TRP A 161 10.75 -0.50 13.01
CA TRP A 161 10.57 -1.91 13.27
C TRP A 161 9.93 -2.57 12.06
N HIS A 162 10.49 -3.69 11.61
CA HIS A 162 9.83 -4.57 10.65
C HIS A 162 8.91 -5.50 11.44
N ILE A 163 7.61 -5.49 11.16
CA ILE A 163 6.63 -6.17 12.02
C ILE A 163 5.98 -7.38 11.35
N ALA A 164 5.94 -7.38 10.02
CA ALA A 164 5.46 -8.50 9.23
C ALA A 164 5.95 -8.40 7.79
N ILE A 165 6.13 -9.55 7.14
CA ILE A 165 6.27 -9.65 5.69
C ILE A 165 5.16 -10.57 5.19
N PHE A 166 4.49 -10.18 4.11
CA PHE A 166 3.49 -10.98 3.42
C PHE A 166 3.96 -11.26 2.00
N ARG A 167 3.65 -12.45 1.48
CA ARG A 167 4.01 -12.87 0.13
C ARG A 167 2.79 -13.31 -0.68
N TYR A 168 2.86 -13.06 -1.98
CA TYR A 168 1.92 -13.58 -2.98
C TYR A 168 2.71 -13.88 -4.25
N GLY A 169 2.98 -15.16 -4.53
CA GLY A 169 3.89 -15.54 -5.61
C GLY A 169 5.30 -14.97 -5.40
N GLY A 170 5.82 -14.24 -6.38
CA GLY A 170 7.12 -13.54 -6.29
C GLY A 170 7.08 -12.17 -5.60
N MET A 171 5.88 -11.67 -5.26
CA MET A 171 5.71 -10.34 -4.69
C MET A 171 5.75 -10.38 -3.16
N GLU A 172 6.24 -9.31 -2.55
CA GLU A 172 6.25 -9.13 -1.10
C GLU A 172 5.64 -7.79 -0.67
N VAL A 173 5.06 -7.77 0.54
CA VAL A 173 4.64 -6.58 1.27
C VAL A 173 5.28 -6.59 2.65
N LEU A 174 6.16 -5.63 2.90
CA LEU A 174 6.75 -5.40 4.22
C LEU A 174 5.93 -4.38 5.00
N PHE A 175 5.61 -4.71 6.25
CA PHE A 175 5.08 -3.77 7.22
C PHE A 175 6.25 -3.20 8.02
N ARG A 176 6.45 -1.89 7.92
CA ARG A 176 7.46 -1.14 8.66
C ARG A 176 6.79 -0.08 9.52
N LEU A 177 6.85 -0.26 10.83
CA LEU A 177 6.45 0.76 11.80
C LEU A 177 7.62 1.72 12.02
N SER A 178 7.38 3.02 11.98
CA SER A 178 8.40 4.04 12.26
C SER A 178 7.92 5.03 13.29
N ARG A 179 8.81 5.44 14.20
CA ARG A 179 8.60 6.60 15.09
C ARG A 179 9.08 7.88 14.41
N ARG A 180 8.21 8.88 14.31
CA ARG A 180 8.46 10.18 13.66
C ARG A 180 7.88 11.30 14.54
N HIS A 181 8.68 12.33 14.79
CA HIS A 181 8.27 13.55 15.51
C HIS A 181 8.17 14.78 14.57
N GLY A 182 7.99 14.54 13.26
CA GLY A 182 8.05 15.55 12.19
C GLY A 182 6.74 16.24 11.79
N ARG A 183 6.74 17.00 10.68
CA ARG A 183 5.63 17.83 10.16
C ARG A 183 4.48 17.06 9.48
N TRP A 184 3.95 16.00 10.09
CA TRP A 184 2.68 15.41 9.65
C TRP A 184 1.63 15.71 10.71
N PRO A 185 0.37 16.07 10.36
CA PRO A 185 -0.65 16.31 11.36
C PRO A 185 -0.85 15.08 12.24
N GLY A 186 -1.23 15.33 13.49
CA GLY A 186 -1.54 14.27 14.44
C GLY A 186 -1.73 14.85 15.84
N PRO A 187 -2.27 14.04 16.77
CA PRO A 187 -2.41 14.43 18.16
C PRO A 187 -1.04 14.74 18.78
N PRO A 188 -0.97 15.50 19.88
CA PRO A 188 0.28 15.82 20.58
C PRO A 188 1.08 14.59 21.06
N ASN A 189 0.48 13.38 21.04
CA ASN A 189 1.13 12.10 21.34
C ASN A 189 1.19 11.14 20.13
N GLY A 190 0.80 11.60 18.94
CA GLY A 190 0.89 10.85 17.69
C GLY A 190 2.32 10.91 17.17
N ALA A 191 3.00 9.78 17.15
CA ALA A 191 4.38 9.70 16.66
C ALA A 191 4.62 8.48 15.77
N PHE A 192 3.59 7.68 15.48
CA PHE A 192 3.76 6.41 14.80
C PHE A 192 3.17 6.42 13.39
N LEU A 193 3.97 5.85 12.50
CA LEU A 193 3.68 5.71 11.10
C LEU A 193 3.82 4.25 10.68
N LEU A 194 2.74 3.64 10.21
CA LEU A 194 2.81 2.37 9.50
C LEU A 194 3.14 2.64 8.04
N ASN A 195 4.24 2.09 7.56
CA ASN A 195 4.59 2.07 6.15
C ASN A 195 4.41 0.64 5.63
N LEU A 196 3.83 0.55 4.44
CA LEU A 196 3.71 -0.65 3.65
C LEU A 196 4.62 -0.49 2.43
N LEU A 197 5.47 -1.48 2.19
CA LEU A 197 6.41 -1.48 1.08
C LEU A 197 6.17 -2.73 0.24
N TRP A 198 5.69 -2.56 -0.99
CA TRP A 198 5.59 -3.62 -1.98
C TRP A 198 6.85 -3.62 -2.81
N ASN A 199 7.36 -4.82 -3.06
CA ASN A 199 8.50 -5.02 -3.93
C ASN A 199 8.31 -6.31 -4.75
N ASP A 200 8.84 -6.30 -5.96
CA ASP A 200 9.03 -7.47 -6.82
C ASP A 200 10.39 -7.32 -7.50
N GLU A 201 11.41 -7.88 -6.84
CA GLU A 201 12.80 -7.76 -7.29
C GLU A 201 13.03 -8.38 -8.68
N PRO A 202 12.48 -9.58 -9.02
CA PRO A 202 12.52 -10.09 -10.38
C PRO A 202 11.94 -9.11 -11.41
N LEU A 203 10.77 -8.53 -11.14
CA LEU A 203 10.16 -7.54 -12.02
C LEU A 203 11.04 -6.30 -12.21
N ASP A 204 11.68 -5.81 -11.15
CA ASP A 204 12.59 -4.66 -11.22
C ASP A 204 13.83 -4.95 -12.08
N GLN A 205 14.38 -6.17 -11.96
CA GLN A 205 15.49 -6.63 -12.79
C GLN A 205 15.08 -6.73 -14.27
N ASP A 206 13.90 -7.29 -14.56
CA ASP A 206 13.37 -7.41 -15.92
C ASP A 206 13.09 -6.03 -16.54
N ALA A 207 12.47 -5.12 -15.78
CA ALA A 207 12.23 -3.74 -16.23
C ALA A 207 13.55 -3.00 -16.48
N SER A 208 14.55 -3.19 -15.62
CA SER A 208 15.89 -2.62 -15.81
C SER A 208 16.59 -3.15 -17.07
N ALA A 209 16.43 -4.45 -17.37
CA ALA A 209 16.98 -5.05 -18.58
C ALA A 209 16.32 -4.49 -19.85
N VAL A 210 14.99 -4.31 -19.83
CA VAL A 210 14.25 -3.67 -20.93
C VAL A 210 14.70 -2.22 -21.11
N MET A 211 14.79 -1.43 -20.05
CA MET A 211 15.32 -0.06 -20.08
C MET A 211 16.70 -0.01 -20.75
N TYR A 212 17.62 -0.88 -20.31
CA TYR A 212 18.98 -0.92 -20.85
C TYR A 212 18.99 -1.26 -22.34
N ARG A 213 18.18 -2.24 -22.77
CA ARG A 213 18.04 -2.59 -24.18
C ARG A 213 17.51 -1.42 -25.01
N LEU A 214 16.47 -0.74 -24.53
CA LEU A 214 15.87 0.42 -25.22
C LEU A 214 16.89 1.55 -25.41
N ARG A 215 17.72 1.83 -24.39
CA ARG A 215 18.81 2.81 -24.48
C ARG A 215 19.82 2.48 -25.56
N LEU A 216 20.21 1.20 -25.66
CA LEU A 216 21.14 0.75 -26.70
C LEU A 216 20.53 0.89 -28.10
N GLU A 217 19.25 0.53 -28.28
CA GLU A 217 18.52 0.66 -29.54
C GLU A 217 18.37 2.13 -29.98
N ASP A 218 18.10 3.03 -29.03
CA ASP A 218 17.87 4.45 -29.29
C ASP A 218 19.18 5.25 -29.45
N GLY A 219 20.34 4.60 -29.28
CA GLY A 219 21.66 5.24 -29.33
C GLY A 219 21.89 6.26 -28.21
N VAL A 220 21.03 6.25 -27.18
CA VAL A 220 21.07 7.18 -26.04
C VAL A 220 21.91 6.54 -24.93
N SER A 221 23.19 6.87 -24.89
CA SER A 221 24.12 6.35 -23.87
C SER A 221 23.91 6.97 -22.48
N ARG A 222 23.23 8.12 -22.38
CA ARG A 222 22.93 8.82 -21.11
C ARG A 222 21.65 9.63 -21.20
N GLU A 223 20.67 9.23 -20.38
CA GLU A 223 19.46 9.97 -19.97
C GLU A 223 18.48 10.37 -21.09
N LEU A 224 17.21 9.97 -20.93
CA LEU A 224 16.10 10.48 -21.74
C LEU A 224 15.85 11.97 -21.42
N TRP A 225 16.73 12.86 -21.90
CA TRP A 225 16.55 14.32 -21.76
C TRP A 225 15.46 14.89 -22.68
N ARG A 226 14.81 14.05 -23.48
CA ARG A 226 13.72 14.45 -24.36
C ARG A 226 12.40 13.95 -23.78
N PRO A 227 11.35 14.78 -23.77
CA PRO A 227 10.00 14.31 -23.49
C PRO A 227 9.68 13.15 -24.43
N VAL A 228 9.46 11.97 -23.86
CA VAL A 228 8.95 10.82 -24.61
C VAL A 228 7.44 10.79 -24.40
N ASP A 229 6.69 10.46 -25.44
CA ASP A 229 5.28 10.12 -25.28
C ASP A 229 5.19 8.91 -24.34
N ALA A 230 4.72 9.16 -23.11
CA ALA A 230 4.65 8.16 -22.04
C ALA A 230 3.83 6.95 -22.48
N ALA A 231 2.74 7.14 -23.24
CA ALA A 231 1.90 6.04 -23.69
C ALA A 231 2.62 5.17 -24.73
N ALA A 232 3.28 5.80 -25.71
CA ALA A 232 4.05 5.08 -26.72
C ALA A 232 5.24 4.33 -26.11
N TYR A 233 5.95 4.96 -25.17
CA TYR A 233 7.07 4.33 -24.46
C TYR A 233 6.61 3.17 -23.58
N SER A 234 5.56 3.36 -22.78
CA SER A 234 4.96 2.30 -21.96
C SER A 234 4.49 1.12 -22.81
N ALA A 235 3.92 1.36 -24.00
CA ALA A 235 3.54 0.30 -24.92
C ALA A 235 4.76 -0.50 -25.44
N ARG A 236 5.85 0.18 -25.79
CA ARG A 236 7.11 -0.47 -26.22
C ARG A 236 7.72 -1.30 -25.08
N VAL A 237 7.77 -0.76 -23.87
CA VAL A 237 8.26 -1.48 -22.68
C VAL A 237 7.40 -2.71 -22.41
N ARG A 238 6.07 -2.56 -22.41
CA ARG A 238 5.13 -3.66 -22.20
C ARG A 238 5.31 -4.81 -23.20
N ALA A 239 5.66 -4.50 -24.45
CA ALA A 239 5.92 -5.51 -25.48
C ALA A 239 7.23 -6.30 -25.26
N LEU A 240 8.15 -5.78 -24.45
CA LEU A 240 9.46 -6.37 -24.19
C LEU A 240 9.56 -7.06 -22.82
N LEU A 241 8.68 -6.76 -21.88
CA LEU A 241 8.63 -7.43 -20.59
C LEU A 241 8.23 -8.91 -20.72
N PRO A 242 8.84 -9.82 -19.93
CA PRO A 242 8.34 -11.17 -19.80
C PRO A 242 6.92 -11.17 -19.20
N ARG A 243 6.08 -12.10 -19.65
CA ARG A 243 4.69 -12.26 -19.20
C ARG A 243 4.59 -13.11 -17.94
#